data_AF-A0A367KQM8-F1
#
_entry.id   AF-A0A367KQM8-F1
#
_cell.length_a   1.000
_cell.length_b   1.000
_cell.length_c   1.000
_cell.angle_alpha   90.00
_cell.angle_beta   90.00
_cell.angle_gamma   90.00
#
_symmetry.space_group_name_H-M   'P 1'
#
loop_
_entity.id
_entity.type
_entity.pdbx_description
1 polymer ?
#
loop_
_entity_poly.entity_id
_entity_poly.type
_entity_poly.pdbx_seq_one_letter_code
_entity_poly.pdbx_strand_id
1 'polypeptide(L)'
;IQNYAPLSLTPKYKERIGKPNYYYFEPQHLPHFVNSAEWNLASTSTSSPSIHFILYSPSQEEFPLRIHDTQGQPLLTNAFLIPRWGGIMIKNAKLSTEYKFTKSELQPILKTFLSQLRSLIGVKDLKSRKFEGLVSFEAAKKSGITLLEKDNLIRTRTLENAGNTISTLKSLGQLVDEIPNMVVQEHINLKVRTSLGHLEAARECLEKEDFMGALEHSIEAVELAEKAFFDPTMVSMLYFPDEHKYAIYMPLFVPTSVPLIAALIKEIKKLKKQ
;
A
#
# COMPACT_ATOMS: atom_id res chain seq x y z
N ILE A 1 -32.70 -8.60 1.01
CA ILE A 1 -31.38 -8.11 0.55
C ILE A 1 -30.54 -7.96 1.81
N GLN A 2 -29.57 -8.85 2.08
CA GLN A 2 -28.86 -8.85 3.37
C GLN A 2 -27.85 -7.72 3.52
N ASN A 3 -27.43 -7.07 2.43
CA ASN A 3 -26.56 -5.89 2.45
C ASN A 3 -27.14 -4.82 1.50
N TYR A 4 -27.85 -3.83 2.07
CA TYR A 4 -28.19 -2.61 1.37
C TYR A 4 -27.08 -1.59 1.66
N ALA A 5 -26.55 -0.99 0.60
CA ALA A 5 -25.37 -0.14 0.68
C ALA A 5 -25.62 1.09 -0.21
N PRO A 6 -25.82 2.28 0.37
CA PRO A 6 -26.03 3.49 -0.42
C PRO A 6 -24.73 3.86 -1.16
N LEU A 7 -24.89 4.52 -2.31
CA LEU A 7 -23.74 5.12 -3.01
C LEU A 7 -23.28 6.36 -2.23
N SER A 8 -21.97 6.49 -2.03
CA SER A 8 -21.39 7.70 -1.42
C SER A 8 -21.51 8.94 -2.30
N LEU A 9 -21.63 8.74 -3.60
CA LEU A 9 -21.65 9.79 -4.61
C LEU A 9 -22.89 9.61 -5.49
N THR A 10 -23.52 10.73 -5.83
CA THR A 10 -24.63 10.74 -6.80
C THR A 10 -24.07 10.57 -8.22
N PRO A 11 -24.58 9.60 -9.00
CA PRO A 11 -24.09 9.40 -10.36
C PRO A 11 -24.57 10.52 -11.28
N LYS A 12 -23.75 10.87 -12.28
CA LYS A 12 -24.14 11.87 -13.29
C LYS A 12 -25.19 11.28 -14.22
N TYR A 13 -26.13 12.11 -14.68
CA TYR A 13 -27.15 11.70 -15.64
C TYR A 13 -26.75 12.06 -17.07
N LYS A 14 -26.89 11.13 -18.01
CA LYS A 14 -26.70 11.39 -19.44
C LYS A 14 -27.98 11.12 -20.22
N GLU A 15 -28.56 12.20 -20.73
CA GLU A 15 -29.67 12.14 -21.66
C GLU A 15 -29.14 11.84 -23.07
N ARG A 16 -29.81 10.93 -23.78
CA ARG A 16 -29.45 10.60 -25.16
C ARG A 16 -30.68 10.63 -26.05
N ILE A 17 -30.64 11.50 -27.07
CA ILE A 17 -31.71 11.61 -28.06
C ILE A 17 -31.82 10.28 -28.82
N GLY A 18 -32.99 9.64 -28.77
CA GLY A 18 -33.28 8.38 -29.45
C GLY A 18 -32.66 7.12 -28.84
N LYS A 19 -32.06 7.19 -27.63
CA LYS A 19 -31.48 6.05 -26.91
C LYS A 19 -31.91 6.09 -25.43
N PRO A 20 -31.87 4.97 -24.69
CA PRO A 20 -32.19 5.00 -23.26
C PRO A 20 -31.18 5.88 -22.52
N ASN A 21 -31.69 6.73 -21.64
CA ASN A 21 -30.91 7.53 -20.72
C ASN A 21 -30.22 6.61 -19.70
N TYR A 22 -29.14 7.10 -19.09
CA TYR A 22 -28.40 6.31 -18.13
C TYR A 22 -27.61 7.18 -17.15
N TYR A 23 -27.31 6.58 -16.00
CA TYR A 23 -26.49 7.16 -14.96
C TYR A 23 -25.05 6.69 -15.10
N TYR A 24 -24.08 7.53 -14.78
CA TYR A 24 -22.68 7.18 -14.92
C TYR A 24 -21.74 7.75 -13.87
N PHE A 25 -20.65 7.01 -13.65
CA PHE A 25 -19.46 7.48 -12.95
C PHE A 25 -18.30 7.67 -13.93
N GLU A 26 -17.48 8.66 -13.63
CA GLU A 26 -16.20 8.92 -14.30
C GLU A 26 -15.08 8.29 -13.47
N PRO A 27 -13.90 8.01 -14.08
CA PRO A 27 -12.78 7.35 -13.40
C PRO A 27 -12.39 8.01 -12.07
N GLN A 28 -12.45 9.34 -11.98
CA GLN A 28 -12.11 10.10 -10.77
C GLN A 28 -13.05 9.85 -9.59
N HIS A 29 -14.28 9.39 -9.83
CA HIS A 29 -15.26 9.11 -8.78
C HIS A 29 -15.16 7.65 -8.27
N LEU A 30 -14.49 6.77 -9.01
CA LEU A 30 -14.44 5.33 -8.70
C LEU A 30 -13.72 4.98 -7.38
N PRO A 31 -12.62 5.65 -6.99
CA PRO A 31 -12.00 5.38 -5.69
C PRO A 31 -12.93 5.64 -4.50
N HIS A 32 -13.89 6.56 -4.66
CA HIS A 32 -14.86 6.96 -3.66
C HIS A 32 -16.19 6.22 -3.79
N PHE A 33 -16.28 5.22 -4.68
CA PHE A 33 -17.50 4.45 -4.89
C PHE A 33 -17.87 3.60 -3.67
N VAL A 34 -16.87 3.13 -2.93
CA VAL A 34 -17.06 2.30 -1.73
C VAL A 34 -17.08 3.18 -0.49
N ASN A 35 -18.18 3.12 0.26
CA ASN A 35 -18.22 3.66 1.62
C ASN A 35 -17.84 2.58 2.64
N SER A 36 -16.57 2.48 3.02
CA SER A 36 -16.15 1.46 4.00
C SER A 36 -16.82 1.63 5.37
N ALA A 37 -17.25 2.85 5.73
CA ALA A 37 -17.93 3.11 6.99
C ALA A 37 -19.40 2.64 6.99
N GLU A 38 -20.10 2.76 5.86
CA GLU A 38 -21.52 2.40 5.78
C GLU A 38 -21.75 0.96 5.29
N TRP A 39 -20.82 0.40 4.52
CA TRP A 39 -21.01 -0.92 3.89
C TRP A 39 -20.65 -2.08 4.83
N ASN A 40 -20.18 -1.80 6.06
CA ASN A 40 -19.84 -2.80 7.09
C ASN A 40 -18.98 -3.96 6.56
N LEU A 41 -18.02 -3.65 5.67
CA LEU A 41 -17.17 -4.65 5.03
C LEU A 41 -15.97 -5.10 5.89
N ALA A 42 -15.92 -4.66 7.14
CA ALA A 42 -14.81 -4.92 8.04
C ALA A 42 -14.70 -6.42 8.34
N SER A 43 -13.54 -7.01 8.02
CA SER A 43 -13.19 -8.34 8.53
C SER A 43 -12.85 -8.24 10.01
N THR A 44 -13.39 -9.16 10.83
CA THR A 44 -13.08 -9.24 12.27
C THR A 44 -11.65 -9.71 12.56
N SER A 45 -10.91 -10.18 11.54
CA SER A 45 -9.50 -10.53 11.62
C SER A 45 -8.62 -9.35 11.22
N THR A 46 -7.91 -8.78 12.19
CA THR A 46 -6.98 -7.65 12.02
C THR A 46 -5.64 -8.03 11.39
N SER A 47 -5.30 -9.32 11.37
CA SER A 47 -3.98 -9.83 10.98
C SER A 47 -3.85 -10.25 9.52
N SER A 48 -4.89 -10.11 8.70
CA SER A 48 -4.84 -10.52 7.29
C SER A 48 -5.60 -9.53 6.41
N PRO A 49 -4.94 -8.88 5.43
CA PRO A 49 -5.62 -8.00 4.51
C PRO A 49 -6.62 -8.81 3.67
N SER A 50 -7.88 -8.39 3.68
CA SER A 50 -8.92 -9.00 2.85
C SER A 50 -8.96 -8.32 1.48
N ILE A 51 -9.21 -9.12 0.43
CA ILE A 51 -9.47 -8.62 -0.93
C ILE A 51 -10.96 -8.75 -1.19
N HIS A 52 -11.62 -7.64 -1.54
CA HIS A 52 -13.06 -7.61 -1.74
C HIS A 52 -13.44 -7.77 -3.22
N PHE A 53 -14.41 -8.65 -3.51
CA PHE A 53 -15.02 -8.75 -4.84
C PHE A 53 -16.52 -8.50 -4.73
N ILE A 54 -16.96 -7.33 -5.19
CA ILE A 54 -18.35 -6.87 -4.99
C ILE A 54 -19.09 -6.85 -6.32
N LEU A 55 -20.22 -7.55 -6.34
CA LEU A 55 -21.24 -7.41 -7.37
C LEU A 55 -22.24 -6.36 -6.90
N TYR A 56 -22.22 -5.18 -7.52
CA TYR A 56 -23.14 -4.10 -7.19
C TYR A 56 -24.33 -4.10 -8.16
N SER A 57 -25.54 -4.06 -7.61
CA SER A 57 -26.78 -3.90 -8.37
C SER A 57 -27.42 -2.56 -8.01
N PRO A 58 -27.56 -1.62 -8.96
CA PRO A 58 -28.10 -0.29 -8.67
C PRO A 58 -29.58 -0.34 -8.29
N SER A 59 -30.02 0.70 -7.57
CA SER A 59 -31.42 0.98 -7.25
C SER A 59 -32.23 1.37 -8.50
N GLN A 60 -33.56 1.44 -8.39
CA GLN A 60 -34.43 1.88 -9.50
C GLN A 60 -34.16 3.32 -9.93
N GLU A 61 -33.79 4.18 -8.98
CA GLU A 61 -33.58 5.61 -9.19
C GLU A 61 -32.30 5.92 -9.99
N GLU A 62 -31.36 4.97 -9.99
CA GLU A 62 -30.03 5.13 -10.60
C GLU A 62 -29.80 4.14 -11.75
N PHE A 63 -30.89 3.56 -12.26
CA PHE A 63 -30.87 2.54 -13.31
C PHE A 63 -31.00 3.15 -14.71
N PRO A 64 -30.21 2.69 -15.71
CA PRO A 64 -29.05 1.82 -15.61
C PRO A 64 -27.77 2.60 -15.26
N LEU A 65 -26.90 2.00 -14.45
CA LEU A 65 -25.64 2.60 -14.01
C LEU A 65 -24.45 2.09 -14.85
N ARG A 66 -23.64 3.02 -15.37
CA ARG A 66 -22.48 2.73 -16.22
C ARG A 66 -21.21 3.41 -15.71
N ILE A 67 -20.07 2.85 -16.05
CA ILE A 67 -18.77 3.48 -15.81
C ILE A 67 -18.24 3.99 -17.13
N HIS A 68 -17.74 5.23 -17.16
CA HIS A 68 -17.04 5.78 -18.30
C HIS A 68 -15.53 5.55 -18.22
N ASP A 69 -14.90 5.45 -19.38
CA ASP A 69 -13.45 5.55 -19.53
C ASP A 69 -12.99 7.03 -19.49
N THR A 70 -11.69 7.26 -19.66
CA THR A 70 -11.09 8.60 -19.72
C THR A 70 -11.52 9.39 -20.95
N GLN A 71 -12.15 8.76 -21.95
CA GLN A 71 -12.69 9.39 -23.16
C GLN A 71 -14.21 9.65 -23.05
N GLY A 72 -14.80 9.42 -21.86
CA GLY A 72 -16.22 9.62 -21.60
C GLY A 72 -17.13 8.58 -22.26
N GLN A 73 -16.58 7.43 -22.69
CA GLN A 73 -17.32 6.33 -23.29
C GLN A 73 -17.63 5.23 -22.26
N PRO A 74 -18.80 4.58 -22.34
CA PRO A 74 -19.16 3.54 -21.38
C PRO A 74 -18.28 2.30 -21.54
N LEU A 75 -17.70 1.84 -20.43
CA LEU A 75 -16.95 0.60 -20.35
C LEU A 75 -17.84 -0.61 -20.65
N LEU A 76 -17.32 -1.52 -21.49
CA LEU A 76 -18.03 -2.75 -21.88
C LEU A 76 -18.24 -3.70 -20.69
N THR A 77 -17.24 -3.84 -19.83
CA THR A 77 -17.27 -4.75 -18.68
C THR A 77 -18.08 -4.20 -17.50
N ASN A 78 -18.24 -2.88 -17.43
CA ASN A 78 -18.85 -2.17 -16.29
C ASN A 78 -18.25 -2.60 -14.94
N ALA A 79 -16.93 -2.80 -14.92
CA ALA A 79 -16.18 -3.25 -13.77
C ALA A 79 -14.88 -2.45 -13.63
N PHE A 80 -14.42 -2.27 -12.40
CA PHE A 80 -13.21 -1.52 -12.07
C PHE A 80 -12.50 -2.12 -10.86
N LEU A 81 -11.22 -1.80 -10.72
CA LEU A 81 -10.36 -2.32 -9.68
C LEU A 81 -9.89 -1.14 -8.81
N ILE A 82 -9.97 -1.32 -7.48
CA ILE A 82 -9.36 -0.41 -6.51
C ILE A 82 -8.08 -1.10 -6.02
N PRO A 83 -6.89 -0.54 -6.31
CA PRO A 83 -5.61 -1.13 -5.89
C PRO A 83 -5.57 -1.41 -4.40
N ARG A 84 -5.01 -2.57 -4.00
CA ARG A 84 -4.91 -3.04 -2.60
C ARG A 84 -6.23 -3.27 -1.85
N TRP A 85 -7.38 -3.00 -2.47
CA TRP A 85 -8.68 -3.19 -1.85
C TRP A 85 -9.48 -4.31 -2.50
N GLY A 86 -9.62 -4.29 -3.84
CA GLY A 86 -10.50 -5.25 -4.49
C GLY A 86 -11.05 -4.86 -5.85
N GLY A 87 -11.99 -5.66 -6.33
CA GLY A 87 -12.67 -5.51 -7.61
C GLY A 87 -14.18 -5.29 -7.44
N ILE A 88 -14.73 -4.41 -8.25
CA ILE A 88 -16.17 -4.09 -8.23
C ILE A 88 -16.71 -4.26 -9.64
N MET A 89 -17.87 -4.91 -9.74
CA MET A 89 -18.60 -5.07 -10.99
C MET A 89 -20.03 -4.60 -10.81
N ILE A 90 -20.48 -3.69 -11.68
CA ILE A 90 -21.83 -3.16 -11.66
C ILE A 90 -22.68 -3.95 -12.65
N LYS A 91 -23.66 -4.68 -12.13
CA LYS A 91 -24.61 -5.46 -12.92
C LYS A 91 -25.96 -4.76 -12.92
N ASN A 92 -26.33 -4.23 -14.09
CA ASN A 92 -27.68 -3.77 -14.36
C ASN A 92 -28.59 -4.99 -14.60
N ALA A 93 -29.08 -5.61 -13.53
CA ALA A 93 -30.08 -6.66 -13.62
C ALA A 93 -31.46 -6.06 -13.93
N LYS A 94 -32.30 -6.80 -14.67
CA LYS A 94 -33.71 -6.41 -14.81
C LYS A 94 -34.35 -6.47 -13.43
N LEU A 95 -35.26 -5.54 -13.14
CA LEU A 95 -36.01 -5.45 -11.89
C LEU A 95 -36.90 -6.69 -11.72
N SER A 96 -36.30 -7.78 -11.27
CA SER A 96 -36.96 -9.01 -10.86
C SER A 96 -37.10 -8.97 -9.35
N THR A 97 -38.27 -9.33 -8.85
CA THR A 97 -38.53 -9.53 -7.41
C THR A 97 -37.70 -10.67 -6.82
N GLU A 98 -37.13 -11.54 -7.65
CA GLU A 98 -36.19 -12.58 -7.24
C GLU A 98 -34.75 -12.28 -7.71
N TYR A 99 -33.84 -12.09 -6.75
CA TYR A 99 -32.38 -12.04 -6.98
C TYR A 99 -31.80 -13.45 -7.07
N LYS A 100 -32.26 -14.25 -8.05
CA LYS A 100 -31.68 -15.57 -8.34
C LYS A 100 -30.78 -15.46 -9.56
N PHE A 101 -29.47 -15.51 -9.34
CA PHE A 101 -28.53 -15.56 -10.44
C PHE A 101 -28.31 -17.01 -10.87
N THR A 102 -28.48 -17.26 -12.17
CA THR A 102 -28.11 -18.55 -12.75
C THR A 102 -26.59 -18.68 -12.86
N LYS A 103 -26.10 -19.93 -12.91
CA LYS A 103 -24.67 -20.19 -13.15
C LYS A 103 -24.15 -19.51 -14.42
N SER A 104 -24.97 -19.46 -15.47
CA SER A 104 -24.62 -18.81 -16.73
C SER A 104 -24.44 -17.30 -16.60
N GLU A 105 -25.18 -16.65 -15.69
CA GLU A 105 -25.07 -15.21 -15.43
C GLU A 105 -23.90 -14.85 -14.52
N LEU A 106 -23.58 -15.72 -13.55
CA LEU A 106 -22.43 -15.53 -12.66
C LEU A 106 -21.09 -15.84 -13.33
N GLN A 107 -21.05 -16.76 -14.28
CA GLN A 107 -19.82 -17.15 -14.96
C GLN A 107 -19.02 -15.97 -15.55
N PRO A 108 -19.58 -15.04 -16.33
CA PRO A 108 -18.84 -13.88 -16.82
C PRO A 108 -18.41 -12.93 -15.69
N ILE A 109 -19.19 -12.80 -14.63
CA ILE A 109 -18.87 -11.97 -13.46
C ILE A 109 -17.62 -12.54 -12.75
N LEU A 110 -17.63 -13.84 -12.46
CA LEU A 110 -16.50 -14.52 -11.83
C LEU A 110 -15.24 -14.51 -12.70
N LYS A 111 -15.37 -14.56 -14.03
CA LYS A 111 -14.23 -14.38 -14.95
C LYS A 111 -13.60 -12.99 -14.83
N THR A 112 -14.42 -11.95 -14.70
CA THR A 112 -13.95 -10.58 -14.45
C THR A 112 -13.22 -10.49 -13.09
N PHE A 113 -13.82 -11.05 -12.04
CA PHE A 113 -13.19 -11.09 -10.71
C PHE A 113 -11.88 -11.88 -10.71
N LEU A 114 -11.80 -12.99 -11.45
CA LEU A 114 -10.55 -13.74 -11.59
C LEU A 114 -9.47 -12.91 -12.30
N SER A 115 -9.83 -12.15 -13.34
CA SER A 115 -8.90 -11.23 -14.02
C SER A 115 -8.42 -10.12 -13.08
N GLN A 116 -9.32 -9.56 -12.28
CA GLN A 116 -9.00 -8.56 -11.27
C GLN A 116 -8.10 -9.12 -10.17
N LEU A 117 -8.40 -10.32 -9.66
CA LEU A 117 -7.57 -11.02 -8.68
C LEU A 117 -6.15 -11.23 -9.20
N ARG A 118 -6.01 -11.74 -10.43
CA ARG A 118 -4.72 -11.93 -11.08
C ARG A 118 -3.92 -10.62 -11.14
N SER A 119 -4.58 -9.51 -11.49
CA SER A 119 -3.94 -8.19 -11.49
C SER A 119 -3.50 -7.77 -10.09
N LEU A 120 -4.30 -8.01 -9.05
CA LEU A 120 -3.98 -7.63 -7.66
C LEU A 120 -2.80 -8.42 -7.10
N ILE A 121 -2.70 -9.72 -7.39
CA ILE A 121 -1.57 -10.54 -6.96
C ILE A 121 -0.30 -10.32 -7.81
N GLY A 122 -0.40 -9.52 -8.87
CA GLY A 122 0.72 -9.16 -9.75
C GLY A 122 0.97 -10.11 -10.92
N VAL A 123 0.04 -11.03 -11.20
CA VAL A 123 0.14 -11.92 -12.37
C VAL A 123 -0.14 -11.10 -13.63
N LYS A 124 0.93 -10.78 -14.35
CA LYS A 124 0.85 -10.05 -15.63
C LYS A 124 0.36 -10.99 -16.73
N ASP A 125 -0.60 -10.54 -17.54
CA ASP A 125 -1.05 -11.31 -18.71
C ASP A 125 0.04 -11.31 -19.78
N LEU A 126 0.64 -12.48 -20.00
CA LEU A 126 1.72 -12.65 -20.97
C LEU A 126 1.23 -12.54 -22.42
N LYS A 127 -0.09 -12.59 -22.67
CA LYS A 127 -0.67 -12.41 -24.02
C LYS A 127 -0.37 -11.04 -24.63
N SER A 128 -0.05 -10.03 -23.80
CA SER A 128 0.27 -8.68 -24.25
C SER A 128 1.75 -8.50 -24.66
N ARG A 129 2.64 -9.41 -24.25
CA ARG A 129 4.05 -9.36 -24.69
C ARG A 129 4.13 -9.96 -26.10
N LYS A 130 4.21 -9.09 -27.10
CA LYS A 130 4.77 -9.44 -28.40
C LYS A 130 6.25 -9.76 -28.16
N PHE A 131 6.57 -11.04 -27.98
CA PHE A 131 7.96 -11.49 -28.00
C PHE A 131 8.40 -11.50 -29.46
N GLU A 132 9.21 -10.53 -29.85
CA GLU A 132 9.91 -10.54 -31.13
C GLU A 132 11.06 -11.55 -31.03
N GLY A 133 10.79 -12.83 -31.33
CA GLY A 133 11.77 -13.90 -31.29
C GLY A 133 11.24 -15.24 -31.79
N LEU A 134 12.12 -16.25 -31.88
CA LEU A 134 11.83 -17.63 -32.31
C LEU A 134 11.04 -18.46 -31.28
N VAL A 135 10.59 -17.86 -30.18
CA VAL A 135 9.94 -18.58 -29.08
C VAL A 135 8.43 -18.44 -29.21
N SER A 136 7.76 -19.56 -29.52
CA SER A 136 6.30 -19.66 -29.48
C SER A 136 5.81 -20.17 -28.13
N PHE A 137 4.85 -19.48 -27.50
CA PHE A 137 4.22 -19.94 -26.26
C PHE A 137 3.03 -20.84 -26.58
N GLU A 138 3.00 -22.03 -26.00
CA GLU A 138 1.80 -22.88 -26.04
C GLU A 138 0.68 -22.31 -25.17
N ALA A 139 -0.56 -22.58 -25.56
CA ALA A 139 -1.70 -22.30 -24.71
C ALA A 139 -1.64 -23.13 -23.41
N ALA A 140 -1.98 -22.51 -22.28
CA ALA A 140 -2.00 -23.20 -21.01
C ALA A 140 -2.97 -24.39 -21.04
N LYS A 141 -2.47 -25.59 -20.74
CA LYS A 141 -3.25 -26.84 -20.72
C LYS A 141 -4.17 -26.94 -19.50
N LYS A 142 -3.89 -26.16 -18.44
CA LYS A 142 -4.64 -26.12 -17.19
C LYS A 142 -5.04 -24.68 -16.85
N SER A 143 -6.20 -24.52 -16.22
CA SER A 143 -6.65 -23.25 -15.64
C SER A 143 -5.84 -22.94 -14.38
N GLY A 144 -5.39 -21.69 -14.21
CA GLY A 144 -4.67 -21.25 -13.02
C GLY A 144 -3.50 -20.32 -13.34
N ILE A 145 -2.48 -20.36 -12.49
CA ILE A 145 -1.18 -19.69 -12.70
C ILE A 145 -0.25 -20.69 -13.40
N THR A 146 0.31 -20.28 -14.53
CA THR A 146 1.28 -21.10 -15.27
C THR A 146 2.65 -21.10 -14.58
N LEU A 147 3.50 -22.08 -14.90
CA LEU A 147 4.88 -22.13 -14.38
C LEU A 147 5.66 -20.85 -14.74
N LEU A 148 5.54 -20.38 -15.99
CA LEU A 148 6.19 -19.16 -16.43
C LEU A 148 5.69 -17.90 -15.69
N GLU A 149 4.38 -17.83 -15.43
CA GLU A 149 3.81 -16.75 -14.62
C GLU A 149 4.31 -16.80 -13.18
N LYS A 150 4.40 -18.00 -12.59
CA LYS A 150 4.96 -18.22 -11.26
C LYS A 150 6.42 -17.78 -11.20
N ASP A 151 7.24 -18.20 -12.16
CA ASP A 151 8.68 -17.86 -12.19
C ASP A 151 8.89 -16.36 -12.35
N ASN A 152 8.08 -15.70 -13.19
CA ASN A 152 8.12 -14.26 -13.36
C ASN A 152 7.69 -13.53 -12.08
N LEU A 153 6.67 -14.03 -11.37
CA LEU A 153 6.27 -13.49 -10.06
C LEU A 153 7.39 -13.61 -9.04
N ILE A 154 8.01 -14.78 -8.91
CA ILE A 154 9.12 -15.03 -7.98
C ILE A 154 10.21 -13.99 -8.23
N ARG A 155 10.71 -13.90 -9.46
CA ARG A 155 11.79 -12.97 -9.83
C ARG A 155 11.41 -11.52 -9.59
N THR A 156 10.20 -11.12 -9.99
CA THR A 156 9.72 -9.74 -9.80
C THR A 156 9.63 -9.41 -8.31
N ARG A 157 9.06 -10.30 -7.50
CA ARG A 157 8.91 -10.10 -6.05
C ARG A 157 10.24 -10.09 -5.33
N THR A 158 11.18 -10.97 -5.69
CA THR A 158 12.53 -10.95 -5.12
C THR A 158 13.20 -9.60 -5.35
N LEU A 159 13.11 -9.04 -6.55
CA LEU A 159 13.70 -7.73 -6.87
C LEU A 159 12.97 -6.57 -6.19
N GLU A 160 11.64 -6.59 -6.15
CA GLU A 160 10.84 -5.59 -5.45
C GLU A 160 11.17 -5.58 -3.95
N ASN A 161 11.21 -6.76 -3.32
CA ASN A 161 11.54 -6.91 -1.91
C ASN A 161 12.97 -6.42 -1.63
N ALA A 162 13.96 -6.83 -2.42
CA ALA A 162 15.34 -6.37 -2.26
C ALA A 162 15.45 -4.85 -2.41
N GLY A 163 14.80 -4.26 -3.42
CA GLY A 163 14.77 -2.81 -3.62
C GLY A 163 14.10 -2.08 -2.46
N ASN A 164 12.98 -2.59 -1.96
CA ASN A 164 12.28 -2.03 -0.80
C ASN A 164 13.13 -2.12 0.46
N THR A 165 13.78 -3.26 0.73
CA THR A 165 14.72 -3.44 1.84
C THR A 165 15.82 -2.38 1.80
N ILE A 166 16.50 -2.24 0.65
CA ILE A 166 17.59 -1.27 0.48
C ILE A 166 17.08 0.16 0.72
N SER A 167 15.94 0.51 0.14
CA SER A 167 15.34 1.84 0.31
C SER A 167 14.98 2.10 1.78
N THR A 168 14.34 1.14 2.46
CA THR A 168 13.93 1.27 3.86
C THR A 168 15.12 1.40 4.80
N LEU A 169 16.16 0.56 4.64
CA LEU A 169 17.38 0.64 5.43
C LEU A 169 18.15 1.95 5.17
N LYS A 170 18.15 2.44 3.93
CA LYS A 170 18.72 3.75 3.60
C LYS A 170 17.97 4.89 4.30
N SER A 171 16.64 4.88 4.24
CA SER A 171 15.81 5.85 4.95
C SER A 171 16.01 5.78 6.46
N LEU A 172 16.20 4.58 7.01
CA LEU A 172 16.54 4.39 8.42
C LEU A 172 17.88 5.06 8.76
N GLY A 173 18.92 4.84 7.96
CA GLY A 173 20.22 5.47 8.14
C GLY A 173 20.12 7.00 8.09
N GLN A 174 19.38 7.53 7.11
CA GLN A 174 19.12 8.98 7.01
C GLN A 174 18.41 9.53 8.24
N LEU A 175 17.39 8.82 8.76
CA LEU A 175 16.68 9.22 9.97
C LEU A 175 17.61 9.29 11.20
N VAL A 176 18.53 8.32 11.33
CA VAL A 176 19.54 8.30 12.41
C VAL A 176 20.50 9.50 12.29
N ASP A 177 20.91 9.83 11.08
CA ASP A 177 21.84 10.94 10.83
C ASP A 177 21.18 12.32 11.05
N GLU A 178 19.90 12.46 10.67
CA GLU A 178 19.17 13.73 10.73
C GLU A 178 18.67 14.10 12.13
N ILE A 179 18.35 13.12 12.98
CA ILE A 179 17.80 13.37 14.32
C ILE A 179 18.92 13.27 15.38
N PRO A 180 19.45 14.41 15.87
CA PRO A 180 20.51 14.39 16.86
C PRO A 180 20.02 13.75 18.17
N ASN A 181 20.82 12.85 18.72
CA ASN A 181 20.55 12.08 19.95
C ASN A 181 19.43 11.02 19.82
N MET A 182 19.13 10.53 18.61
CA MET A 182 18.23 9.39 18.47
C MET A 182 18.84 8.13 19.10
N VAL A 183 18.13 7.52 20.05
CA VAL A 183 18.59 6.30 20.72
C VAL A 183 18.15 5.07 19.92
N VAL A 184 19.07 4.49 19.15
CA VAL A 184 18.84 3.21 18.46
C VAL A 184 19.09 2.07 19.44
N GLN A 185 18.05 1.32 19.78
CA GLN A 185 18.15 0.19 20.71
C GLN A 185 18.79 -1.04 20.04
N GLU A 186 19.37 -1.93 20.85
CA GLU A 186 20.10 -3.10 20.34
C GLU A 186 19.21 -4.06 19.54
N HIS A 187 17.91 -4.17 19.86
CA HIS A 187 17.00 -5.01 19.08
C HIS A 187 16.76 -4.47 17.67
N ILE A 188 16.83 -3.15 17.47
CA ILE A 188 16.75 -2.53 16.14
C ILE A 188 18.02 -2.83 15.35
N ASN A 189 19.18 -2.66 15.98
CA ASN A 189 20.48 -3.02 15.40
C ASN A 189 20.49 -4.49 14.94
N LEU A 190 20.03 -5.41 15.79
CA LEU A 190 19.91 -6.83 15.43
C LEU A 190 19.00 -7.04 14.21
N LYS A 191 17.81 -6.43 14.16
CA LYS A 191 16.90 -6.52 13.00
C LYS A 191 17.57 -6.02 11.71
N VAL A 192 18.27 -4.89 11.78
CA VAL A 192 18.99 -4.30 10.63
C VAL A 192 20.09 -5.23 10.14
N ARG A 193 20.94 -5.75 11.04
CA ARG A 193 22.03 -6.67 10.68
C ARG A 193 21.50 -7.98 10.09
N THR A 194 20.44 -8.54 10.66
CA THR A 194 19.80 -9.75 10.15
C THR A 194 19.13 -9.50 8.79
N SER A 195 18.49 -8.34 8.60
CA SER A 195 17.93 -7.92 7.31
C SER A 195 19.00 -7.84 6.22
N LEU A 196 20.15 -7.21 6.52
CA LEU A 196 21.30 -7.17 5.61
C LEU A 196 21.86 -8.56 5.31
N GLY A 197 21.94 -9.44 6.32
CA GLY A 197 22.35 -10.83 6.14
C GLY A 197 21.43 -11.61 5.21
N HIS A 198 20.11 -11.43 5.33
CA HIS A 198 19.14 -12.03 4.40
C HIS A 198 19.22 -11.43 3.00
N LEU A 199 19.49 -10.13 2.86
CA LEU A 199 19.67 -9.51 1.55
C LEU A 199 20.90 -10.11 0.83
N GLU A 200 21.98 -10.34 1.56
CA GLU A 200 23.18 -11.00 1.04
C GLU A 200 22.94 -12.47 0.70
N ALA A 201 22.23 -13.21 1.56
CA ALA A 201 21.83 -14.59 1.28
C ALA A 201 20.92 -14.68 0.03
N ALA A 202 20.02 -13.72 -0.16
CA ALA A 202 19.19 -13.65 -1.36
C ALA A 202 20.05 -13.46 -2.62
N ARG A 203 21.09 -12.62 -2.55
CA ARG A 203 22.07 -12.44 -3.64
C ARG A 203 22.81 -13.75 -3.95
N GLU A 204 23.32 -14.45 -2.94
CA GLU A 204 23.99 -15.74 -3.13
C GLU A 204 23.08 -16.81 -3.74
N CYS A 205 21.81 -16.87 -3.31
CA CYS A 205 20.82 -17.76 -3.90
C CYS A 205 20.57 -17.45 -5.39
N LEU A 206 20.50 -16.17 -5.76
CA LEU A 206 20.38 -15.76 -7.16
C LEU A 206 21.58 -16.19 -8.00
N GLU A 207 22.80 -16.12 -7.44
CA GLU A 207 24.03 -16.58 -8.12
C GLU A 207 24.06 -18.10 -8.32
N LYS A 208 23.41 -18.86 -7.42
CA LYS A 208 23.28 -20.32 -7.49
C LYS A 208 22.04 -20.77 -8.27
N GLU A 209 21.32 -19.85 -8.92
CA GLU A 209 20.05 -20.08 -9.62
C GLU A 209 18.91 -20.62 -8.72
N ASP A 210 19.03 -20.49 -7.40
CA ASP A 210 17.99 -20.82 -6.43
C ASP A 210 17.01 -19.64 -6.25
N PHE A 211 16.06 -19.52 -7.19
CA PHE A 211 15.07 -18.44 -7.16
C PHE A 211 14.09 -18.51 -5.99
N MET A 212 13.80 -19.72 -5.48
CA MET A 212 12.88 -19.89 -4.35
C MET A 212 13.56 -19.46 -3.04
N GLY A 213 14.80 -19.90 -2.79
CA GLY A 213 15.57 -19.45 -1.64
C GLY A 213 15.84 -17.94 -1.69
N ALA A 214 16.11 -17.39 -2.88
CA ALA A 214 16.24 -15.95 -3.05
C ALA A 214 14.95 -15.18 -2.69
N LEU A 215 13.79 -15.70 -3.07
CA LEU A 215 12.51 -15.11 -2.68
C LEU A 215 12.29 -15.17 -1.17
N GLU A 216 12.51 -16.33 -0.55
CA GLU A 216 12.35 -16.51 0.90
C GLU A 216 13.23 -15.53 1.68
N HIS A 217 14.51 -15.45 1.37
CA HIS A 217 15.41 -14.49 2.00
C HIS A 217 15.03 -13.03 1.70
N SER A 218 14.54 -12.71 0.50
CA SER A 218 14.08 -11.34 0.21
C SER A 218 12.86 -10.93 1.06
N ILE A 219 11.95 -11.88 1.36
CA ILE A 219 10.76 -11.63 2.20
C ILE A 219 11.21 -11.34 3.63
N GLU A 220 12.08 -12.18 4.19
CA GLU A 220 12.62 -11.97 5.55
C GLU A 220 13.40 -10.64 5.64
N ALA A 221 14.18 -10.31 4.62
CA ALA A 221 14.95 -9.06 4.57
C ALA A 221 14.04 -7.83 4.65
N VAL A 222 12.98 -7.78 3.82
CA VAL A 222 12.07 -6.62 3.79
C VAL A 222 11.25 -6.52 5.07
N GLU A 223 10.76 -7.65 5.59
CA GLU A 223 9.98 -7.68 6.83
C GLU A 223 10.80 -7.20 8.04
N LEU A 224 12.07 -7.63 8.16
CA LEU A 224 12.95 -7.16 9.22
C LEU A 224 13.32 -5.68 9.08
N ALA A 225 13.55 -5.20 7.85
CA ALA A 225 13.82 -3.78 7.59
C ALA A 225 12.63 -2.90 7.97
N GLU A 226 11.41 -3.29 7.59
CA GLU A 226 10.19 -2.57 7.97
C GLU A 226 9.94 -2.63 9.48
N LYS A 227 10.13 -3.80 10.12
CA LYS A 227 10.04 -3.95 11.58
C LYS A 227 11.07 -3.13 12.36
N ALA A 228 12.22 -2.83 11.75
CA ALA A 228 13.23 -1.95 12.34
C ALA A 228 12.84 -0.48 12.17
N PHE A 229 12.43 -0.09 10.96
CA PHE A 229 12.07 1.29 10.63
C PHE A 229 10.81 1.78 11.37
N PHE A 230 9.78 0.94 11.45
CA PHE A 230 8.51 1.25 12.12
C PHE A 230 8.47 0.77 13.58
N ASP A 231 9.61 0.46 14.19
CA ASP A 231 9.66 0.06 15.59
C ASP A 231 9.15 1.23 16.48
N PRO A 232 8.25 0.99 17.45
CA PRO A 232 7.72 2.06 18.30
C PRO A 232 8.80 2.86 19.03
N THR A 233 9.96 2.24 19.29
CA THR A 233 11.09 2.90 19.97
C THR A 233 11.88 3.85 19.07
N MET A 234 11.71 3.76 17.74
CA MET A 234 12.27 4.71 16.77
C MET A 234 11.46 6.01 16.69
N VAL A 235 10.20 6.00 17.14
CA VAL A 235 9.31 7.16 17.07
C VAL A 235 9.48 8.01 18.34
N SER A 236 10.32 9.04 18.22
CA SER A 236 10.26 10.31 18.95
C SER A 236 10.08 10.30 20.48
N MET A 237 10.49 9.26 21.21
CA MET A 237 10.67 9.43 22.64
C MET A 237 12.00 10.16 22.85
N LEU A 238 11.92 11.40 23.38
CA LEU A 238 13.00 12.24 23.91
C LEU A 238 13.65 13.28 22.97
N TYR A 239 13.02 13.70 21.86
CA TYR A 239 13.39 15.02 21.32
C TYR A 239 12.85 16.09 22.28
N PHE A 240 13.64 16.41 23.31
CA PHE A 240 13.59 17.69 23.97
C PHE A 240 14.46 18.61 23.12
N PRO A 241 13.86 19.50 22.31
CA PRO A 241 14.64 20.51 21.60
C PRO A 241 15.53 21.22 22.62
N ASP A 242 16.72 21.63 22.22
CA ASP A 242 17.66 22.25 23.17
C ASP A 242 17.04 23.48 23.85
N GLU A 243 16.11 24.17 23.17
CA GLU A 243 15.25 25.23 23.71
C GLU A 243 14.49 24.82 24.98
N HIS A 244 13.94 23.60 25.01
CA HIS A 244 13.24 23.06 26.19
C HIS A 244 14.22 22.65 27.30
N LYS A 245 15.43 22.19 26.96
CA LYS A 245 16.49 21.97 27.96
C LYS A 245 16.87 23.30 28.62
N TYR A 246 17.12 24.35 27.83
CA TYR A 246 17.43 25.68 28.36
C TYR A 246 16.28 26.25 29.19
N ALA A 247 15.01 26.07 28.77
CA ALA A 247 13.86 26.53 29.54
C ALA A 247 13.76 25.87 30.94
N ILE A 248 14.17 24.60 31.07
CA ILE A 248 14.19 23.88 32.35
C ILE A 248 15.38 24.31 33.22
N TYR A 249 16.57 24.44 32.62
CA TYR A 249 17.81 24.68 33.38
C TYR A 249 18.07 26.16 33.68
N MET A 250 17.67 27.09 32.81
CA MET A 250 17.94 28.53 32.98
C MET A 250 17.42 29.10 34.30
N PRO A 251 16.19 28.79 34.78
CA PRO A 251 15.71 29.29 36.07
C PRO A 251 16.56 28.87 37.27
N LEU A 252 17.24 27.71 37.20
CA LEU A 252 18.10 27.21 38.28
C LEU A 252 19.53 27.78 38.19
N PHE A 253 20.08 27.85 36.98
CA PHE A 253 21.48 28.21 36.76
C PHE A 253 21.72 29.72 36.62
N VAL A 254 20.77 30.50 36.09
CA VAL A 254 20.95 31.95 35.92
C VAL A 254 21.11 32.67 37.27
N PRO A 255 20.28 32.42 38.31
CA PRO A 255 20.41 33.11 39.59
C PRO A 255 21.73 32.81 40.32
N THR A 256 22.32 31.63 40.12
CA THR A 256 23.60 31.23 40.72
C THR A 256 24.80 31.68 39.89
N SER A 257 24.70 31.62 38.55
CA SER A 257 25.81 31.95 37.65
C SER A 257 26.06 33.46 37.58
N VAL A 258 25.02 34.29 37.60
CA VAL A 258 25.16 35.76 37.46
C VAL A 258 26.00 36.37 38.60
N PRO A 259 25.74 36.08 39.89
CA PRO A 259 26.59 36.59 40.99
C PRO A 259 28.03 36.07 40.94
N LEU A 260 28.22 34.79 40.58
CA LEU A 260 29.54 34.16 40.45
C LEU A 260 30.39 34.84 39.37
N ILE A 261 29.82 35.07 38.19
CA ILE A 261 30.49 35.77 37.09
C ILE A 261 30.79 37.22 37.49
N ALA A 262 29.85 37.91 38.13
CA ALA A 262 30.06 39.28 38.60
C ALA A 262 31.21 39.39 39.63
N ALA A 263 31.29 38.44 40.57
CA ALA A 263 32.37 38.34 41.54
C ALA A 263 33.72 38.06 40.86
N LEU A 264 33.75 37.13 39.90
CA LEU A 264 34.95 36.78 39.14
C LEU A 264 35.48 37.98 38.33
N ILE A 265 34.61 38.72 37.64
CA ILE A 265 34.97 39.93 36.89
C ILE A 265 35.57 40.99 37.81
N LYS A 266 35.01 41.14 39.02
CA LYS A 266 35.50 42.11 40.01
C LYS A 266 36.92 41.76 40.47
N GLU A 267 37.21 40.49 40.75
CA GLU A 267 38.54 40.06 41.18
C GLU A 267 39.58 40.16 40.05
N ILE A 268 39.22 39.80 38.82
CA ILE A 268 40.10 39.97 37.64
C ILE A 268 40.43 41.45 37.42
N LYS A 269 39.46 42.36 37.54
CA LYS A 269 39.70 43.80 37.43
C LYS A 269 40.60 44.32 38.55
N LYS A 270 40.51 43.76 39.75
CA LYS A 270 41.36 44.11 40.89
C LYS A 270 42.80 43.64 40.67
N LEU A 271 42.98 42.41 40.19
CA LEU A 271 44.29 41.84 39.83
C LEU A 271 44.96 42.55 38.65
N LYS A 272 44.20 43.10 37.70
CA LYS A 272 44.73 43.91 36.59
C LYS A 272 45.07 45.36 36.97
N LYS A 273 44.59 45.83 38.12
CA LYS A 273 44.77 47.22 38.59
C LYS A 273 45.82 47.31 39.71
N GLN A 274 46.20 46.17 40.28
CA GLN A 274 47.48 45.98 40.99
C GLN A 274 48.57 45.70 39.96
#